data_AF-A0A9C9Y5Z2-F1
#
_entry.id   AF-A0A9C9Y5Z2-F1
#
_cell.length_a   1.000
_cell.length_b   1.000
_cell.length_c   1.000
_cell.angle_alpha   90.00
_cell.angle_beta   90.00
_cell.angle_gamma   90.00
#
_symmetry.space_group_name_H-M   'P 1'
#
loop_
_entity.id
_entity.type
_entity.pdbx_description
1 polymer ?
#
loop_
_entity_poly.entity_id
_entity_poly.type
_entity_poly.pdbx_seq_one_letter_code
_entity_poly.pdbx_strand_id
1 'polypeptide(L)'
;MTIKEYLEIVSKRFQSGISREHSYRGDLEALIRELVKGIEITNEPANVTDCGNPDYVITKGKIPVGYIEAKDIGKDLNSKSYKEQFGRYKKALDNLIITDYIWFQFFQNGELVHEIKIGEIENNTVKPIPE
;
A
#
# COMPACT_ATOMS: atom_id res chain seq x y z
N MET A 1 -6.80 0.18 -15.14
CA MET A 1 -7.50 0.85 -14.02
C MET A 1 -6.90 2.24 -13.80
N THR A 2 -7.71 3.28 -13.85
CA THR A 2 -7.29 4.66 -13.54
C THR A 2 -7.33 4.93 -12.03
N ILE A 3 -6.64 5.97 -11.55
CA ILE A 3 -6.67 6.39 -10.14
C ILE A 3 -8.10 6.77 -9.71
N LYS A 4 -8.87 7.41 -10.61
CA LYS A 4 -10.26 7.77 -10.35
C LYS A 4 -11.13 6.53 -10.10
N GLU A 5 -11.07 5.55 -11.00
CA GLU A 5 -11.81 4.29 -10.85
C GLU A 5 -11.40 3.53 -9.58
N TYR A 6 -10.11 3.54 -9.27
CA TYR A 6 -9.59 2.95 -8.04
C TYR A 6 -10.22 3.59 -6.79
N LEU A 7 -10.23 4.92 -6.71
CA LEU A 7 -10.81 5.64 -5.57
C LEU A 7 -12.33 5.46 -5.46
N GLU A 8 -13.04 5.33 -6.57
CA GLU A 8 -14.47 4.99 -6.57
C GLU A 8 -14.73 3.59 -5.96
N ILE A 9 -13.92 2.59 -6.34
CA ILE A 9 -14.00 1.23 -5.78
C ILE A 9 -13.66 1.24 -4.29
N VAL A 10 -12.54 1.88 -3.92
CA VAL A 10 -12.07 2.03 -2.55
C VAL A 10 -13.14 2.70 -1.68
N SER A 11 -13.73 3.80 -2.15
CA SER A 11 -14.80 4.49 -1.44
C SER A 11 -16.02 3.62 -1.23
N LYS A 12 -16.47 2.89 -2.26
CA LYS A 12 -17.62 1.99 -2.16
C LYS A 12 -17.40 0.87 -1.13
N ARG A 13 -16.19 0.30 -1.11
CA ARG A 13 -15.81 -0.72 -0.11
C ARG A 13 -15.74 -0.14 1.29
N PHE A 14 -15.15 1.04 1.44
CA PHE A 14 -15.08 1.75 2.72
C PHE A 14 -16.47 2.02 3.29
N GLN A 15 -17.38 2.54 2.47
CA GLN A 15 -18.77 2.83 2.83
C GLN A 15 -19.55 1.59 3.27
N SER A 16 -19.22 0.39 2.75
CA SER A 16 -19.91 -0.85 3.13
C SER A 16 -19.72 -1.21 4.61
N GLY A 17 -18.68 -0.69 5.28
CA GLY A 17 -18.37 -0.94 6.70
C GLY A 17 -17.94 -2.38 7.04
N ILE A 18 -17.98 -3.31 6.08
CA ILE A 18 -17.60 -4.72 6.28
C ILE A 18 -16.23 -5.07 5.67
N SER A 19 -15.63 -4.14 4.91
CA SER A 19 -14.33 -4.33 4.27
C SER A 19 -13.19 -4.16 5.26
N ARG A 20 -12.22 -5.09 5.24
CA ARG A 20 -10.96 -5.03 6.01
C ARG A 20 -9.78 -4.93 5.05
N GLU A 21 -8.57 -4.77 5.57
CA GLU A 21 -7.31 -4.66 4.80
C GLU A 21 -7.29 -5.56 3.56
N HIS A 22 -7.55 -6.86 3.72
CA HIS A 22 -7.51 -7.83 2.63
C HIS A 22 -8.49 -7.52 1.48
N SER A 23 -9.65 -6.90 1.77
CA SER A 23 -10.69 -6.58 0.77
C SER A 23 -10.23 -5.58 -0.29
N TYR A 24 -9.26 -4.73 0.03
CA TYR A 24 -8.73 -3.71 -0.88
C TYR A 24 -7.53 -4.21 -1.68
N ARG A 25 -7.00 -5.40 -1.33
CA ARG A 25 -5.68 -5.78 -1.81
C ARG A 25 -5.63 -6.00 -3.32
N GLY A 26 -6.66 -6.64 -3.86
CA GLY A 26 -6.80 -6.88 -5.29
C GLY A 26 -6.98 -5.58 -6.10
N ASP A 27 -7.64 -4.58 -5.53
CA ASP A 27 -7.84 -3.30 -6.21
C ASP A 27 -6.51 -2.52 -6.31
N LEU A 28 -5.70 -2.54 -5.25
CA LEU A 28 -4.37 -1.92 -5.25
C LEU A 28 -3.41 -2.62 -6.22
N GLU A 29 -3.45 -3.95 -6.26
CA GLU A 29 -2.69 -4.74 -7.24
C GLU A 29 -3.07 -4.34 -8.68
N ALA A 30 -4.37 -4.25 -8.98
CA ALA A 30 -4.84 -3.86 -10.30
C ALA A 30 -4.41 -2.44 -10.68
N LEU A 31 -4.42 -1.50 -9.74
CA LEU A 31 -3.91 -0.14 -9.96
C LEU A 31 -2.41 -0.16 -10.30
N ILE A 32 -1.60 -0.84 -9.49
CA ILE A 32 -0.13 -0.85 -9.66
C ILE A 32 0.28 -1.49 -10.99
N ARG A 33 -0.38 -2.59 -11.39
CA ARG A 33 -0.16 -3.24 -12.71
C ARG A 33 -0.50 -2.31 -13.88
N GLU A 34 -1.45 -1.39 -13.69
CA GLU A 34 -1.74 -0.39 -14.71
C GLU A 34 -0.65 0.69 -14.77
N LEU A 35 -0.29 1.24 -13.60
CA LEU A 35 0.64 2.37 -13.48
C LEU A 35 2.07 2.04 -13.92
N VAL A 36 2.54 0.83 -13.62
CA VAL A 36 3.94 0.44 -13.86
C VAL A 36 4.01 -0.81 -14.73
N LYS A 37 4.46 -0.65 -15.97
CA LYS A 37 4.62 -1.78 -16.91
C LYS A 37 5.95 -2.50 -16.68
N GLY A 38 5.95 -3.81 -16.94
CA GLY A 38 7.16 -4.65 -16.85
C GLY A 38 7.57 -5.05 -15.43
N ILE A 39 6.64 -4.95 -14.47
CA ILE A 39 6.75 -5.49 -13.13
C ILE A 39 5.67 -6.55 -12.90
N GLU A 40 5.93 -7.45 -11.97
CA GLU A 40 4.92 -8.32 -11.38
C GLU A 40 4.70 -7.88 -9.94
N ILE A 41 3.45 -7.86 -9.50
CA ILE A 41 3.10 -7.68 -8.09
C ILE A 41 2.48 -8.98 -7.59
N THR A 42 2.80 -9.38 -6.37
CA THR A 42 2.24 -10.58 -5.75
C THR A 42 1.77 -10.22 -4.35
N ASN A 43 0.47 -10.37 -4.12
CA ASN A 43 -0.13 -10.29 -2.79
C ASN A 43 0.15 -11.57 -2.00
N GLU A 44 0.32 -11.46 -0.67
CA GLU A 44 0.61 -12.57 0.24
C GLU A 44 1.78 -13.47 -0.23
N PRO A 45 2.94 -12.88 -0.51
CA PRO A 45 4.08 -13.66 -0.97
C PRO A 45 4.57 -14.64 0.09
N ALA A 46 4.81 -15.89 -0.30
CA ALA A 46 5.34 -16.92 0.58
C ALA A 46 6.85 -16.74 0.79
N ASN A 47 7.26 -16.60 2.05
CA ASN A 47 8.67 -16.66 2.51
C ASN A 47 9.63 -15.78 1.70
N VAL A 48 9.26 -14.52 1.46
CA VAL A 48 10.08 -13.59 0.66
C VAL A 48 11.15 -12.87 1.47
N THR A 49 11.02 -12.83 2.80
CA THR A 49 12.02 -12.16 3.65
C THR A 49 12.14 -12.83 5.03
N ASP A 50 13.31 -12.70 5.67
CA ASP A 50 13.55 -13.16 7.04
C ASP A 50 13.04 -12.18 8.10
N CYS A 51 12.59 -10.99 7.69
CA CYS A 51 12.13 -9.93 8.59
C CYS A 51 10.61 -9.92 8.77
N GLY A 52 9.91 -10.96 8.31
CA GLY A 52 8.44 -11.01 8.18
C GLY A 52 8.00 -10.83 6.73
N ASN A 53 6.74 -11.16 6.42
CA ASN A 53 6.23 -11.03 5.06
C ASN A 53 5.43 -9.73 4.94
N PRO A 54 5.88 -8.75 4.13
CA PRO A 54 5.03 -7.64 3.71
C PRO A 54 3.83 -8.15 2.93
N ASP A 55 2.76 -7.36 2.89
CA ASP A 55 1.53 -7.72 2.16
C ASP A 55 1.75 -7.96 0.67
N TYR A 56 2.72 -7.26 0.08
CA TYR A 56 3.08 -7.40 -1.33
C TYR A 56 4.59 -7.42 -1.55
N VAL A 57 4.99 -8.15 -2.59
CA VAL A 57 6.28 -8.01 -3.25
C VAL A 57 6.08 -7.55 -4.69
N ILE A 58 6.91 -6.62 -5.13
CA ILE A 58 7.04 -6.19 -6.52
C ILE A 58 8.33 -6.80 -7.05
N THR A 59 8.25 -7.50 -8.18
CA THR A 59 9.40 -8.10 -8.84
C THR A 59 9.54 -7.58 -10.27
N LYS A 60 10.78 -7.55 -10.75
CA LYS A 60 11.10 -7.40 -12.17
C LYS A 60 11.73 -8.71 -12.64
N GLY A 61 10.93 -9.53 -13.33
CA GLY A 61 11.27 -10.93 -13.56
C GLY A 61 11.30 -11.70 -12.24
N LYS A 62 12.46 -12.25 -11.86
CA LYS A 62 12.64 -13.03 -10.61
C LYS A 62 13.26 -12.21 -9.47
N ILE A 63 13.55 -10.94 -9.68
CA ILE A 63 14.27 -10.09 -8.73
C ILE A 63 13.25 -9.22 -7.99
N PRO A 64 13.15 -9.31 -6.65
CA PRO A 64 12.41 -8.34 -5.85
C PRO A 64 13.00 -6.95 -6.00
N VAL A 65 12.14 -5.97 -6.33
CA VAL A 65 12.53 -4.56 -6.51
C VAL A 65 11.84 -3.63 -5.52
N GLY A 66 10.80 -4.11 -4.83
CA GLY A 66 10.17 -3.36 -3.74
C GLY A 66 9.10 -4.16 -3.03
N TYR A 67 8.63 -3.63 -1.92
CA TYR A 67 7.65 -4.25 -1.04
C TYR A 67 6.58 -3.24 -0.66
N ILE A 68 5.37 -3.72 -0.36
CA ILE A 68 4.29 -2.89 0.14
C ILE A 68 3.71 -3.52 1.40
N GLU A 69 3.55 -2.72 2.44
CA GLU A 69 2.79 -3.05 3.64
C GLU A 69 1.56 -2.14 3.69
N ALA A 70 0.38 -2.72 3.80
CA ALA A 70 -0.89 -1.99 3.83
C ALA A 70 -1.53 -2.05 5.22
N LYS A 71 -2.36 -1.05 5.52
CA LYS A 71 -3.24 -0.99 6.69
C LYS A 71 -4.65 -0.63 6.30
N ASP A 72 -5.60 -0.80 7.22
CA ASP A 72 -6.98 -0.36 7.01
C ASP A 72 -7.02 1.13 6.66
N ILE A 73 -7.93 1.51 5.77
CA ILE A 73 -8.16 2.91 5.37
C ILE A 73 -8.41 3.79 6.59
N GLY A 74 -7.71 4.93 6.64
CA GLY A 74 -7.86 5.91 7.72
C GLY A 74 -7.07 5.58 8.98
N LYS A 75 -6.24 4.53 8.96
CA LYS A 75 -5.28 4.28 10.04
C LYS A 75 -4.14 5.28 9.96
N ASP A 76 -3.73 5.76 11.14
CA ASP A 76 -2.52 6.58 11.25
C ASP A 76 -1.27 5.71 11.06
N LEU A 77 -0.67 5.80 9.88
CA LEU A 77 0.57 5.09 9.52
C LEU A 77 1.76 5.52 10.39
N ASN A 78 1.67 6.65 11.10
CA ASN A 78 2.69 7.11 12.04
C ASN A 78 2.40 6.70 13.50
N SER A 79 1.33 5.93 13.73
CA SER A 79 0.98 5.45 15.07
C SER A 79 2.10 4.63 15.70
N LYS A 80 2.30 4.83 17.02
CA LYS A 80 3.25 4.06 17.81
C LYS A 80 2.98 2.54 17.78
N SER A 81 1.73 2.13 17.53
CA SER A 81 1.36 0.72 17.41
C SER A 81 2.08 0.00 16.28
N TYR A 82 2.49 0.72 15.23
CA TYR A 82 3.17 0.14 14.07
C TYR A 82 4.69 0.34 14.10
N LYS A 83 5.23 1.06 15.10
CA LYS A 83 6.64 1.45 15.14
C LYS A 83 7.59 0.26 15.09
N GLU A 84 7.30 -0.81 15.83
CA GLU A 84 8.12 -2.01 15.86
C GLU A 84 8.07 -2.77 14.52
N GLN A 85 6.87 -3.02 13.99
CA GLN A 85 6.67 -3.71 12.72
C GLN A 85 7.34 -2.95 11.56
N PHE A 86 7.03 -1.66 11.43
CA PHE A 86 7.56 -0.82 10.36
C PHE A 86 9.06 -0.57 10.52
N GLY A 87 9.56 -0.46 11.76
CA GLY A 87 11.00 -0.34 12.02
C GLY A 87 11.78 -1.56 11.52
N ARG A 88 11.25 -2.77 11.74
CA ARG A 88 11.84 -4.01 11.23
C ARG A 88 11.89 -4.04 9.69
N TYR A 89 10.81 -3.67 9.02
CA TYR A 89 10.73 -3.63 7.56
C TYR A 89 11.64 -2.55 6.96
N LYS A 90 11.62 -1.33 7.49
CA LYS A 90 12.48 -0.22 7.04
C LYS A 90 13.97 -0.56 7.15
N LYS A 91 14.36 -1.35 8.15
CA LYS A 91 15.76 -1.78 8.34
C LYS A 91 16.18 -2.88 7.35
N ALA A 92 15.25 -3.74 6.94
CA ALA A 92 15.55 -4.95 6.20
C ALA A 92 15.24 -4.87 4.70
N LEU A 93 14.42 -3.90 4.27
CA LEU A 93 13.92 -3.78 2.91
C LEU A 93 14.39 -2.47 2.29
N ASP A 94 15.15 -2.57 1.19
CA ASP A 94 15.73 -1.41 0.51
C ASP A 94 14.68 -0.48 -0.08
N ASN A 95 13.57 -1.01 -0.61
CA ASN A 95 12.46 -0.23 -1.16
C ASN A 95 11.15 -0.70 -0.53
N LEU A 96 10.49 0.17 0.24
CA LEU A 96 9.26 -0.14 0.96
C LEU A 96 8.23 0.96 0.76
N ILE A 97 6.99 0.58 0.48
CA ILE A 97 5.84 1.47 0.52
C ILE A 97 4.97 1.07 1.72
N ILE A 98 4.58 2.05 2.53
CA ILE A 98 3.56 1.86 3.57
C ILE A 98 2.32 2.64 3.17
N THR A 99 1.15 2.01 3.21
CA THR A 99 -0.09 2.65 2.76
C THR A 99 -1.32 2.26 3.56
N ASP A 100 -2.30 3.15 3.63
CA ASP A 100 -3.67 2.85 4.04
C ASP A 100 -4.63 2.83 2.83
N TYR A 101 -4.11 2.57 1.63
CA TYR A 101 -4.79 2.60 0.32
C TYR A 101 -5.09 4.00 -0.24
N ILE A 102 -4.92 5.08 0.53
CA ILE A 102 -5.16 6.45 0.04
C ILE A 102 -3.98 7.41 0.33
N TRP A 103 -3.18 7.09 1.34
CA TRP A 103 -1.89 7.70 1.64
C TRP A 103 -0.77 6.70 1.41
N PHE A 104 0.26 7.09 0.67
CA PHE A 104 1.42 6.27 0.34
C PHE A 104 2.68 6.96 0.86
N GLN A 105 3.43 6.25 1.71
CA GLN A 105 4.73 6.67 2.21
C GLN A 105 5.82 5.81 1.55
N PHE A 106 6.75 6.44 0.84
CA PHE A 106 7.84 5.77 0.13
C PHE A 106 9.11 5.82 0.97
N PHE A 107 9.67 4.65 1.26
CA PHE A 107 10.92 4.49 1.98
C PHE A 107 11.97 3.88 1.07
N GLN A 108 13.18 4.46 1.11
CA GLN A 108 14.36 3.90 0.48
C GLN A 108 15.49 3.79 1.51
N ASN A 109 16.05 2.59 1.67
CA ASN A 109 17.07 2.27 2.68
C ASN A 109 16.67 2.73 4.10
N GLY A 110 15.38 2.59 4.42
CA GLY A 110 14.80 2.97 5.71
C GLY A 110 14.44 4.45 5.87
N GLU A 111 14.84 5.32 4.94
CA GLU A 111 14.55 6.76 4.96
C GLU A 111 13.28 7.09 4.18
N LEU A 112 12.44 8.00 4.71
CA LEU A 112 11.26 8.49 4.00
C LEU A 112 11.72 9.42 2.87
N VAL A 113 11.50 9.01 1.62
CA VAL A 113 11.92 9.78 0.44
C VAL A 113 10.78 10.56 -0.21
N HIS A 114 9.54 10.09 -0.06
CA HIS A 114 8.37 10.76 -0.61
C HIS A 114 7.09 10.34 0.11
N GLU A 115 6.07 11.18 0.08
CA GLU A 115 4.71 10.81 0.47
C GLU A 115 3.69 11.45 -0.46
N ILE A 116 2.60 10.74 -0.72
CA ILE A 116 1.49 11.26 -1.52
C ILE A 116 0.17 10.77 -0.96
N LYS A 117 -0.82 11.66 -0.92
CA LYS A 117 -2.22 11.32 -0.67
C LYS A 117 -2.99 11.51 -1.96
N ILE A 118 -3.69 10.46 -2.39
CA ILE A 118 -4.55 10.49 -3.58
C ILE A 118 -6.03 10.63 -3.20
N GLY A 119 -6.35 10.43 -1.92
CA GLY A 119 -7.69 10.64 -1.40
C GLY A 119 -7.71 10.96 0.09
N GLU A 120 -8.87 11.44 0.54
CA GLU A 120 -9.15 11.79 1.92
C GLU A 120 -10.53 11.26 2.34
N ILE A 121 -10.69 11.01 3.64
CA ILE A 121 -11.95 10.51 4.18
C ILE A 121 -12.79 11.71 4.63
N GLU A 122 -13.95 11.88 3.99
CA GLU A 122 -14.95 12.88 4.36
C GLU A 122 -16.32 12.24 4.42
N ASN A 123 -17.06 12.44 5.52
CA ASN A 123 -18.44 11.96 5.67
C ASN A 123 -18.60 10.47 5.28
N ASN A 124 -17.72 9.61 5.81
CA ASN A 124 -17.70 8.17 5.53
C ASN A 124 -17.46 7.79 4.06
N THR A 125 -16.84 8.67 3.27
CA THR A 125 -16.57 8.50 1.84
C THR A 125 -15.10 8.82 1.57
N VAL A 126 -14.47 8.11 0.64
CA VAL A 126 -13.13 8.48 0.15
C VAL A 126 -13.30 9.40 -1.04
N LYS A 127 -12.77 10.63 -0.93
CA LYS A 127 -12.78 11.62 -2.00
C LYS A 127 -11.40 11.78 -2.61
N PRO A 128 -11.28 11.98 -3.94
CA PRO A 128 -10.00 12.29 -4.57
C PRO A 128 -9.48 13.64 -4.11
N ILE A 129 -8.17 13.74 -3.90
CA ILE A 129 -7.48 15.03 -3.71
C ILE A 129 -7.15 15.58 -5.10
N PRO A 130 -7.62 16.78 -5.48
CA PRO A 130 -7.29 17.41 -6.76
C PRO A 130 -5.78 17.67 -6.89
N GLU A 131 -5.26 17.62 -8.13
CA GLU A 131 -3.89 18.03 -8.48
C GLU A 131 -3.62 19.51 -8.21
#